data_AF-A0A2V8E4C8-F1
#
_entry.id   AF-A0A2V8E4C8-F1
#
_cell.length_a   1.000
_cell.length_b   1.000
_cell.length_c   1.000
_cell.angle_alpha   90.00
_cell.angle_beta   90.00
_cell.angle_gamma   90.00
#
_symmetry.space_group_name_H-M   'P 1'
#
loop_
_entity.id
_entity.type
_entity.pdbx_description
1 polymer ?
#
loop_
_entity_poly.entity_id
_entity_poly.type
_entity_poly.pdbx_seq_one_letter_code
_entity_poly.pdbx_strand_id
1 'polypeptide(L)' 'MRPERIFHLALASGHRQLTDVNLLGQATKMKGCLATFDRSIPVKAVVGASPARLQIMEGSSI' A
#
# COMPACT_ATOMS: atom_id res chain seq x y z
N MET A 1 -20.18 -4.26 6.13
CA MET A 1 -19.13 -3.32 5.68
C MET A 1 -19.60 -2.73 4.36
N ARG A 2 -19.86 -1.42 4.26
CA ARG A 2 -20.23 -0.81 2.98
C ARG A 2 -18.97 -0.68 2.10
N PRO A 3 -18.98 -1.11 0.82
CA PRO A 3 -17.77 -1.20 -0.01
C PRO A 3 -17.37 0.13 -0.67
N GLU A 4 -17.85 1.28 -0.20
CA GLU A 4 -17.86 2.49 -1.04
C GLU A 4 -16.51 3.23 -1.13
N ARG A 5 -15.49 2.83 -0.37
CA ARG A 5 -14.15 3.45 -0.55
C ARG A 5 -13.02 2.60 0.04
N ILE A 6 -12.36 1.81 -0.81
CA ILE A 6 -11.14 1.07 -0.45
C ILE A 6 -9.92 2.02 -0.35
N PHE A 7 -9.97 3.17 -1.04
CA PHE A 7 -8.85 4.09 -1.17
C PHE A 7 -9.14 5.48 -0.61
N HIS A 8 -8.28 5.97 0.29
CA HIS A 8 -8.25 7.36 0.73
C HIS A 8 -7.26 8.14 -0.14
N LEU A 9 -7.67 8.50 -1.37
CA LEU A 9 -6.79 9.17 -2.32
C LEU A 9 -6.25 10.53 -1.83
N ALA A 10 -6.94 11.20 -0.91
CA ALA A 10 -6.43 12.41 -0.25
C ALA A 10 -5.17 12.16 0.61
N LEU A 11 -4.90 10.89 0.97
CA LEU A 11 -3.71 10.47 1.70
C LEU A 11 -2.60 9.91 0.79
N ALA A 12 -2.87 9.80 -0.52
CA ALA A 12 -1.82 9.52 -1.49
C ALA A 12 -1.05 10.81 -1.78
N SER A 13 0.29 10.76 -1.73
CA SER A 13 1.16 11.91 -1.99
C SER A 13 1.31 12.14 -3.50
N GLY A 14 0.22 12.56 -4.14
CA GLY A 14 0.15 12.89 -5.56
C GLY A 14 -0.02 11.70 -6.49
N HIS A 15 -0.11 11.99 -7.80
CA HIS A 15 -0.40 11.01 -8.85
C HIS A 15 0.62 9.86 -8.94
N ARG A 16 1.86 10.08 -8.49
CA ARG A 16 2.94 9.09 -8.58
C ARG A 16 2.71 7.85 -7.72
N GLN A 17 1.93 7.97 -6.64
CA GLN A 17 1.69 6.87 -5.70
C GLN A 17 0.41 6.08 -6.02
N LEU A 18 -0.29 6.38 -7.12
CA LEU A 18 -1.55 5.71 -7.44
C LEU A 18 -1.36 4.20 -7.65
N THR A 19 -0.30 3.82 -8.36
CA THR A 19 0.05 2.42 -8.61
C THR A 19 0.41 1.71 -7.30
N ASP A 20 1.24 2.32 -6.47
CA ASP A 20 1.68 1.75 -5.20
C ASP A 20 0.53 1.53 -4.22
N VAL A 21 -0.36 2.52 -4.10
CA VAL A 21 -1.59 2.43 -3.30
C VAL A 21 -2.52 1.33 -3.84
N ASN A 22 -2.62 1.19 -5.16
CA ASN A 22 -3.39 0.10 -5.77
C ASN A 22 -2.79 -1.28 -5.47
N LEU A 23 -1.47 -1.45 -5.57
CA LEU A 23 -0.79 -2.71 -5.24
C LEU A 23 -0.98 -3.09 -3.77
N LEU A 24 -0.88 -2.12 -2.85
CA LEU A 24 -1.15 -2.35 -1.44
C LEU A 24 -2.63 -2.70 -1.18
N GLY A 25 -3.55 -2.10 -1.93
CA GLY A 25 -4.97 -2.45 -1.94
C GLY A 25 -5.22 -3.89 -2.34
N GLN A 26 -4.56 -4.34 -3.40
CA GLN A 26 -4.66 -5.72 -3.89
C GLN A 26 -4.09 -6.71 -2.87
N ALA A 27 -2.90 -6.44 -2.32
CA ALA A 27 -2.33 -7.26 -1.25
C ALA A 27 -3.26 -7.36 -0.04
N THR A 28 -3.88 -6.24 0.36
CA THR A 28 -4.84 -6.18 1.47
C THR A 28 -6.08 -7.02 1.20
N LYS A 29 -6.66 -6.93 0.00
CA LYS A 29 -7.81 -7.73 -0.43
C LYS A 29 -7.50 -9.22 -0.46
N MET A 30 -6.31 -9.59 -0.90
CA MET A 30 -5.84 -10.98 -1.01
C MET A 30 -5.34 -11.56 0.33
N LYS A 31 -5.34 -10.78 1.42
CA LYS A 31 -4.72 -11.14 2.71
C LYS A 31 -3.22 -11.46 2.60
N GLY A 32 -2.56 -10.87 1.60
CA GLY A 32 -1.12 -10.98 1.37
C GLY A 32 -0.33 -9.77 1.90
N CYS A 33 0.93 -9.67 1.47
CA CYS A 33 1.86 -8.60 1.81
C CYS A 33 2.50 -8.03 0.54
N LEU A 34 2.58 -6.69 0.43
CA LEU A 34 3.32 -6.01 -0.62
C LEU A 34 4.78 -5.85 -0.16
N ALA A 35 5.72 -6.51 -0.84
CA ALA A 35 7.14 -6.27 -0.66
C ALA A 35 7.61 -5.16 -1.62
N THR A 36 8.34 -4.17 -1.11
CA THR A 36 8.78 -3.01 -1.89
C THR A 36 10.10 -2.45 -1.36
N PHE A 37 10.85 -1.75 -2.20
CA PHE A 37 11.97 -0.90 -1.77
C PHE A 37 11.53 0.54 -1.48
N ASP A 38 10.30 0.91 -1.84
CA ASP A 38 9.77 2.25 -1.65
C ASP A 38 9.23 2.44 -0.23
N ARG A 39 9.90 3.30 0.55
CA ARG A 39 9.48 3.69 1.91
C ARG A 39 8.40 4.76 1.93
N SER A 40 8.04 5.33 0.78
CA SER A 40 7.10 6.45 0.66
C SER A 40 5.63 6.02 0.61
N ILE A 41 5.33 4.73 0.44
CA ILE A 41 3.96 4.23 0.26
C ILE A 41 3.10 4.51 1.49
N PRO A 42 2.02 5.30 1.37
CA PRO A 42 1.18 5.68 2.50
C PRO A 42 0.19 4.56 2.85
N VAL A 43 0.49 3.77 3.88
CA VAL A 43 -0.38 2.66 4.34
C VAL A 43 -1.82 3.12 4.60
N LYS A 44 -1.98 4.33 5.16
CA LYS A 44 -3.30 4.90 5.50
C LYS A 44 -4.16 5.23 4.28
N ALA A 45 -3.59 5.25 3.07
CA ALA A 45 -4.32 5.46 1.83
C ALA A 45 -5.18 4.23 1.43
N VAL A 46 -5.00 3.09 2.09
CA VAL A 46 -5.78 1.86 1.84
C VAL A 46 -6.55 1.47 3.09
N VAL A 47 -7.89 1.42 2.98
CA VAL A 47 -8.76 1.00 4.08
C VAL A 47 -8.49 -0.46 4.42
N GLY A 48 -8.25 -0.72 5.71
CA GLY A 48 -7.96 -2.06 6.20
C GLY A 48 -6.52 -2.50 5.99
N ALA A 49 -5.66 -1.72 5.33
CA ALA A 49 -4.23 -1.97 5.32
C ALA A 49 -3.61 -1.66 6.68
N SER A 50 -2.57 -2.41 7.01
CA SER A 50 -1.78 -2.28 8.23
C SER A 50 -0.30 -2.37 7.88
N PRO A 51 0.62 -1.88 8.74
CA PRO A 51 2.07 -2.02 8.48
C PRO A 51 2.51 -3.45 8.18
N ALA A 52 1.87 -4.45 8.79
CA ALA A 52 2.12 -5.88 8.52
C ALA A 52 1.84 -6.33 7.06
N ARG A 53 1.16 -5.50 6.25
CA ARG A 53 0.88 -5.77 4.83
C ARG A 53 1.83 -5.06 3.87
N LEU A 54 2.84 -4.35 4.40
CA LEU A 54 3.87 -3.67 3.63
C LEU A 54 5.24 -4.06 4.19
N GLN A 55 5.99 -4.87 3.44
CA GLN A 55 7.35 -5.25 3.78
C GLN A 55 8.34 -4.36 3.02
N ILE A 56 9.14 -3.58 3.74
CA ILE A 56 10.26 -2.87 3.14
C ILE A 56 11.41 -3.86 2.95
N MET A 57 11.90 -3.97 1.72
CA MET A 57 13.08 -4.73 1.36
C MET A 57 14.29 -3.81 1.50
N GLU A 58 15.31 -4.27 2.21
CA GLU A 58 16.61 -3.62 2.19
C GLU A 58 17.39 -4.18 1.01
N GLY A 59 18.11 -3.31 0.30
CA GLY A 59 19.05 -3.76 -0.72
C GLY A 59 20.20 -4.46 -0.02
N SER A 60 20.17 -5.79 0.07
CA SER A 60 21.40 -6.56 0.25
C SER A 60 22.22 -6.36 -1.02
N SER A 61 23.42 -5.78 -0.90
CA SER A 61 24.40 -5.77 -1.97
C SER A 61 24.56 -7.20 -2.49
N ILE A 62 24.08 -7.44 -3.70
CA ILE A 62 24.48 -8.60 -4.51
C ILE A 62 25.79 -8.22 -5.19
#